data_AF-A0A8E4GD86-F1
#
_entry.id   AF-A0A8E4GD86-F1
#
_cell.length_a   1.000
_cell.length_b   1.000
_cell.length_c   1.000
_cell.angle_alpha   90.00
_cell.angle_beta   90.00
_cell.angle_gamma   90.00
#
_symmetry.space_group_name_H-M   'P 1'
#
loop_
_entity.id
_entity.type
_entity.pdbx_description
1 polymer ?
#
loop_
_entity_poly.entity_id
_entity_poly.type
_entity_poly.pdbx_seq_one_letter_code
_entity_poly.pdbx_strand_id
1 'polypeptide(L)'
;MSAPCDSVPASSDPEMQWRRWAEFLDLVYRESPVIRICALEDGTVSIRTRAYSKGPTVTRHMATEAGALLYVGAWLLKWRGQAKSEIDNAIRSVQLQDESAAAARAEYPDLDPATFTKRRRRR
;
A
#
# COMPACT_ATOMS: atom_id res chain seq x y z
N MET A 1 13.89 -30.43 5.61
CA MET A 1 13.00 -29.25 5.55
C MET A 1 13.80 -28.07 6.07
N SER A 2 14.21 -27.14 5.20
CA SER A 2 14.94 -25.94 5.62
C SER A 2 13.99 -25.05 6.41
N ALA A 3 14.43 -24.55 7.56
CA ALA A 3 13.68 -23.56 8.33
C ALA A 3 13.34 -22.38 7.40
N PRO A 4 12.11 -21.82 7.44
CA PRO A 4 11.84 -20.56 6.79
C PRO A 4 12.86 -19.56 7.35
N CYS A 5 13.66 -18.98 6.47
CA CYS A 5 14.65 -17.99 6.85
C CYS A 5 13.85 -16.77 7.34
N ASP A 6 13.66 -16.66 8.66
CA ASP A 6 12.94 -15.55 9.33
C ASP A 6 13.61 -14.18 9.11
N SER A 7 14.65 -14.11 8.27
CA SER A 7 15.26 -12.86 7.90
C SER A 7 14.28 -12.03 7.07
N VAL A 8 14.02 -10.83 7.59
CA VAL A 8 13.33 -9.77 6.86
C VAL A 8 14.36 -9.17 5.89
N PRO A 9 14.07 -9.09 4.58
CA PRO A 9 15.02 -8.51 3.63
C PRO A 9 15.27 -7.04 3.96
N ALA A 10 16.48 -6.57 3.67
CA ALA A 10 16.79 -5.14 3.73
C ALA A 10 16.14 -4.42 2.54
N SER A 11 15.48 -3.30 2.80
CA SER A 11 15.00 -2.41 1.73
C SER A 11 16.17 -1.60 1.18
N SER A 12 16.20 -1.39 -0.14
CA SER A 12 17.15 -0.47 -0.78
C SER A 12 16.80 1.01 -0.58
N ASP A 13 15.56 1.31 -0.17
CA ASP A 13 15.11 2.66 0.20
C ASP A 13 14.94 2.70 1.73
N PRO A 14 15.67 3.57 2.46
CA PRO A 14 15.62 3.62 3.93
C PRO A 14 14.26 4.05 4.48
N GLU A 15 13.42 4.72 3.68
CA GLU A 15 12.07 5.12 4.08
C GLU A 15 11.04 4.00 3.87
N MET A 16 11.38 2.96 3.10
CA MET A 16 10.55 1.78 2.91
C MET A 16 11.05 0.65 3.80
N GLN A 17 10.14 -0.04 4.49
CA GLN A 17 10.50 -1.07 5.45
C GLN A 17 9.72 -2.35 5.17
N TRP A 18 10.45 -3.46 5.14
CA TRP A 18 9.83 -4.77 5.10
C TRP A 18 9.26 -5.13 6.47
N ARG A 19 8.05 -5.69 6.49
CA ARG A 19 7.36 -6.19 7.68
C ARG A 19 6.86 -7.59 7.40
N ARG A 20 7.38 -8.56 8.17
CA ARG A 20 6.95 -9.95 8.11
C ARG A 20 5.72 -10.15 9.00
N TRP A 21 4.72 -10.81 8.45
CA TRP A 21 3.53 -11.27 9.14
C TRP A 21 3.46 -12.80 9.01
N ALA A 22 2.52 -13.43 9.72
CA ALA A 22 2.39 -14.90 9.71
C ALA A 22 2.16 -15.47 8.30
N GLU A 23 1.40 -14.78 7.45
CA GLU A 23 0.97 -15.29 6.13
C GLU A 23 1.54 -14.51 4.95
N PHE A 24 2.16 -13.35 5.20
CA PHE A 24 2.63 -12.47 4.14
C PHE A 24 3.79 -11.58 4.58
N LEU A 25 4.50 -11.04 3.59
CA LEU A 25 5.59 -10.10 3.73
C LEU A 25 5.21 -8.80 3.00
N ASP A 26 5.14 -7.69 3.75
CA ASP A 26 4.79 -6.38 3.20
C ASP A 26 6.01 -5.46 3.12
N LEU A 27 6.18 -4.76 2.00
CA LEU A 27 7.02 -3.56 1.93
C LEU A 27 6.14 -2.35 2.19
N VAL A 28 6.45 -1.58 3.23
CA VAL A 28 5.63 -0.48 3.74
C VAL A 28 6.33 0.85 3.56
N TYR A 29 5.58 1.86 3.13
CA TYR A 29 6.01 3.27 3.11
C TYR A 29 4.95 4.12 3.83
N ARG A 30 5.35 4.91 4.84
CA ARG A 30 4.43 5.73 5.65
C ARG A 30 3.16 4.97 6.07
N GLU A 31 3.37 3.78 6.65
CA GLU A 31 2.31 2.86 7.12
C GLU A 31 1.39 2.28 6.03
N SER A 32 1.59 2.67 4.76
CA SER A 32 0.85 2.14 3.63
C SER A 32 1.61 1.00 2.94
N PRO A 33 0.97 -0.14 2.65
CA PRO A 33 1.60 -1.23 1.93
C PRO A 33 1.84 -0.83 0.46
N VAL A 34 3.10 -0.94 0.02
CA VAL A 34 3.53 -0.72 -1.36
C VAL A 34 3.50 -2.04 -2.13
N ILE A 35 4.00 -3.11 -1.50
CA ILE A 35 4.09 -4.44 -2.08
C ILE A 35 3.70 -5.45 -1.00
N ARG A 36 2.98 -6.49 -1.39
CA ARG A 36 2.67 -7.65 -0.56
C ARG A 36 3.08 -8.93 -1.26
N ILE A 37 3.75 -9.81 -0.53
CA ILE A 37 4.15 -11.13 -0.99
C ILE A 37 3.43 -12.15 -0.08
N CYS A 38 2.59 -13.02 -0.63
CA CYS A 38 1.90 -14.07 0.12
C CYS A 38 2.32 -15.45 -0.40
N ALA A 39 2.66 -16.37 0.51
CA ALA A 39 2.77 -17.78 0.16
C ALA A 39 1.38 -18.36 -0.12
N LEU A 40 1.29 -19.25 -1.10
CA LEU A 40 0.06 -19.95 -1.48
C LEU A 40 0.14 -21.43 -1.08
N GLU A 41 -1.02 -22.08 -0.96
CA GLU A 41 -1.13 -23.47 -0.53
C GLU A 41 -0.42 -24.46 -1.48
N ASP A 42 -0.33 -24.11 -2.76
CA ASP A 42 0.37 -24.89 -3.79
C ASP A 42 1.91 -24.76 -3.74
N GLY A 43 2.44 -24.03 -2.75
CA GLY A 43 3.86 -23.76 -2.57
C GLY A 43 4.39 -22.64 -3.45
N THR A 44 3.55 -22.01 -4.28
CA THR A 44 3.92 -20.81 -5.04
C THR A 44 3.74 -19.54 -4.20
N VAL A 45 4.11 -18.41 -4.77
CA VAL A 45 4.06 -17.10 -4.11
C VAL A 45 3.31 -16.11 -4.99
N SER A 46 2.34 -15.40 -4.41
CA SER A 46 1.68 -14.27 -5.06
C SER A 46 2.34 -12.96 -4.64
N ILE A 47 2.50 -12.05 -5.60
CA ILE A 47 3.06 -10.73 -5.42
C ILE A 47 2.03 -9.73 -5.87
N ARG A 48 1.61 -8.90 -4.94
CA ARG A 48 0.71 -7.79 -5.17
C ARG A 48 1.53 -6.50 -5.11
N THR A 49 1.56 -5.77 -6.22
CA THR A 49 2.19 -4.44 -6.26
C THR A 49 1.11 -3.37 -6.33
N ARG A 50 1.28 -2.26 -5.60
CA ARG A 50 0.33 -1.14 -5.65
C ARG A 50 0.24 -0.63 -7.09
N ALA A 51 -0.98 -0.51 -7.59
CA ALA A 51 -1.23 0.06 -8.91
C ALA A 51 -1.13 1.57 -8.87
N TYR A 52 -0.49 2.11 -9.90
CA TYR A 52 -0.32 3.53 -10.09
C TYR A 52 -1.66 4.15 -10.45
N SER A 53 -2.17 5.08 -9.63
CA SER A 53 -3.40 5.86 -9.88
C SER A 53 -4.69 5.05 -10.08
N LYS A 54 -5.38 4.63 -9.00
CA LYS A 54 -6.72 3.97 -9.03
C LYS A 54 -6.87 2.80 -10.05
N GLY A 55 -5.78 2.27 -10.59
CA GLY A 55 -5.76 1.19 -11.57
C GLY A 55 -5.89 -0.19 -10.91
N PRO A 56 -6.08 -1.25 -11.70
CA PRO A 56 -6.10 -2.61 -11.18
C PRO A 56 -4.75 -2.93 -10.54
N THR A 57 -4.78 -3.29 -9.27
CA THR A 57 -3.60 -3.79 -8.55
C THR A 57 -3.03 -4.98 -9.33
N VAL A 58 -1.76 -4.89 -9.73
CA VAL A 58 -1.11 -5.96 -10.48
C VAL A 58 -0.69 -7.06 -9.52
N THR A 59 -1.22 -8.27 -9.77
CA THR A 59 -0.83 -9.48 -9.07
C THR A 59 -0.03 -10.38 -10.01
N ARG A 60 1.08 -10.93 -9.53
CA ARG A 60 1.91 -11.90 -10.26
C ARG A 60 2.15 -13.12 -9.38
N HIS A 61 2.29 -14.27 -10.00
CA HIS A 61 2.66 -15.51 -9.32
C HIS A 61 4.12 -15.84 -9.65
N MET A 62 4.86 -16.29 -8.64
CA MET A 62 6.24 -16.75 -8.75
C MET A 62 6.35 -18.12 -8.09
N ALA A 63 7.25 -18.96 -8.61
CA ALA A 63 7.49 -20.28 -8.05
C ALA A 63 8.13 -20.24 -6.65
N THR A 64 8.84 -19.16 -6.30
CA THR A 64 9.57 -19.04 -5.03
C THR A 64 9.54 -17.62 -4.47
N GLU A 65 9.71 -17.50 -3.15
CA GLU A 65 9.87 -16.21 -2.48
C GLU A 65 11.13 -15.47 -2.94
N ALA A 66 12.24 -16.18 -3.16
CA ALA A 66 13.46 -15.58 -3.68
C ALA A 66 13.24 -14.93 -5.06
N GLY A 67 12.54 -15.63 -5.96
CA GLY A 67 12.14 -15.07 -7.26
C GLY A 67 11.22 -13.85 -7.11
N ALA A 68 10.33 -13.88 -6.12
CA ALA A 68 9.48 -12.73 -5.80
C ALA A 68 10.29 -11.52 -5.33
N LEU A 69 11.26 -11.71 -4.45
CA LEU A 69 12.13 -10.62 -3.97
C LEU A 69 12.98 -10.00 -5.08
N LEU A 70 13.50 -10.82 -6.00
CA LEU A 70 14.22 -10.32 -7.18
C LEU A 70 13.31 -9.47 -8.08
N TYR A 71 12.09 -9.93 -8.34
CA TYR A 71 11.10 -9.16 -9.08
C TYR A 71 10.78 -7.82 -8.40
N VAL A 72 10.62 -7.84 -7.08
CA VAL A 72 10.38 -6.63 -6.29
C VAL A 72 11.57 -5.66 -6.39
N GLY A 73 12.81 -6.15 -6.31
CA GLY A 73 13.98 -5.31 -6.52
C GLY A 73 13.96 -4.61 -7.88
N ALA A 74 13.70 -5.35 -8.97
CA ALA A 74 13.58 -4.79 -10.30
C ALA A 74 12.41 -3.78 -10.42
N TRP A 75 11.29 -4.05 -9.75
CA TRP A 75 10.14 -3.17 -9.71
C TRP A 75 10.49 -1.85 -9.01
N LEU A 76 11.17 -1.89 -7.86
CA LEU A 76 11.55 -0.71 -7.09
C LEU A 76 12.56 0.17 -7.84
N LEU A 77 13.46 -0.42 -8.63
CA LEU A 77 14.38 0.34 -9.48
C LEU A 77 13.63 1.28 -10.44
N LYS A 78 12.50 0.83 -10.99
CA LYS A 78 11.71 1.60 -11.96
C LYS A 78 10.65 2.48 -11.29
N TRP A 79 10.02 2.01 -10.23
CA TRP A 79 8.73 2.56 -9.80
C TRP A 79 8.68 3.13 -8.38
N ARG A 80 9.77 3.05 -7.60
CA ARG A 80 9.79 3.52 -6.21
C ARG A 80 9.29 4.97 -6.05
N GLY A 81 9.74 5.88 -6.91
CA GLY A 81 9.41 7.30 -6.80
C GLY A 81 7.91 7.54 -7.00
N GLN A 82 7.36 6.96 -8.06
CA GLN A 82 5.93 7.03 -8.36
C GLN A 82 5.09 6.45 -7.21
N ALA A 83 5.49 5.29 -6.66
CA ALA A 83 4.78 4.65 -5.57
C ALA A 83 4.72 5.54 -4.31
N LYS A 84 5.83 6.21 -3.96
CA LYS A 84 5.90 7.16 -2.83
C LYS A 84 5.01 8.37 -3.07
N SER A 85 5.13 9.01 -4.24
CA SER A 85 4.32 10.17 -4.59
C SER A 85 2.82 9.89 -4.52
N GLU A 86 2.38 8.69 -4.88
CA GLU A 86 0.96 8.32 -4.78
C GLU A 86 0.49 8.06 -3.36
N ILE A 87 1.35 7.54 -2.48
CA ILE A 87 1.04 7.44 -1.05
C ILE A 87 0.94 8.85 -0.48
N ASP A 88 1.89 9.72 -0.79
CA ASP A 88 1.90 11.10 -0.32
C ASP A 88 0.69 11.89 -0.81
N ASN A 89 0.31 11.72 -2.09
CA ASN A 89 -0.89 12.34 -2.64
C ASN A 89 -2.18 11.81 -1.99
N ALA A 90 -2.24 10.51 -1.68
CA ALA A 90 -3.38 9.95 -0.97
C ALA A 90 -3.50 10.51 0.45
N ILE A 91 -2.38 10.58 1.19
CA ILE A 91 -2.33 11.18 2.53
C ILE A 91 -2.75 12.66 2.47
N ARG A 92 -2.16 13.45 1.57
CA ARG A 92 -2.50 14.86 1.38
C ARG A 92 -3.97 15.04 0.99
N SER A 93 -4.51 14.18 0.13
CA SER A 93 -5.92 14.24 -0.26
C SER A 93 -6.86 13.98 0.90
N VAL A 94 -6.51 13.07 1.82
CA VAL A 94 -7.30 12.82 3.03
C VAL A 94 -7.21 14.01 3.97
N GLN A 95 -6.00 14.55 4.20
CA GLN A 95 -5.81 15.75 5.02
C GLN A 95 -6.63 16.94 4.53
N LEU A 96 -6.62 17.22 3.23
CA LEU A 96 -7.43 18.29 2.63
C LEU A 96 -8.95 18.04 2.79
N GLN A 97 -9.38 16.78 2.73
CA GLN A 97 -10.79 16.43 2.98
C GLN A 97 -11.18 16.67 4.43
N ASP A 98 -10.32 16.31 5.38
CA ASP A 98 -10.56 16.52 6.81
C ASP A 98 -10.55 18.02 7.17
N GLU A 99 -9.60 18.78 6.62
CA GLU A 99 -9.52 20.24 6.77
C GLU A 99 -10.76 20.94 6.22
N SER A 100 -11.19 20.58 5.00
CA SER A 100 -12.40 21.15 4.42
C SER A 100 -13.67 20.77 5.20
N ALA A 101 -13.75 19.54 5.70
CA ALA A 101 -14.85 19.13 6.57
C ALA A 101 -14.84 19.88 7.92
N ALA A 102 -13.66 20.14 8.50
CA ALA A 102 -13.54 20.92 9.72
C ALA A 102 -13.93 22.39 9.51
N ALA A 103 -13.47 23.00 8.41
CA ALA A 103 -13.84 24.37 8.06
C ALA A 103 -15.35 24.52 7.84
N ALA A 104 -15.97 23.58 7.13
CA ALA A 104 -17.41 23.60 6.89
C ALA A 104 -18.24 23.44 8.18
N ARG A 105 -17.78 22.63 9.14
CA ARG A 105 -18.43 22.53 10.47
C ARG A 105 -18.28 23.81 11.28
N ALA A 106 -17.16 24.51 11.16
CA ALA A 106 -16.95 25.80 11.85
C ALA A 106 -17.82 26.91 11.25
N GLU A 107 -18.03 26.91 9.93
CA GLU A 107 -18.89 27.89 9.24
C GLU A 107 -20.38 27.65 9.50
N TYR A 108 -20.80 26.39 9.68
CA TYR A 108 -22.19 26.00 9.90
C TYR A 108 -22.36 25.09 11.13
N PRO A 109 -22.27 25.63 12.36
CA PRO A 109 -22.26 24.84 13.59
C PRO A 109 -23.59 24.13 13.89
N ASP A 110 -24.71 24.63 13.37
CA ASP A 110 -26.05 24.09 13.60
C ASP A 110 -26.40 22.93 12.65
N LEU A 111 -25.56 22.65 11.64
CA LEU A 111 -25.77 21.54 10.72
C LEU A 111 -25.17 20.24 11.28
N ASP A 112 -25.93 19.15 11.18
CA ASP A 112 -25.47 17.81 11.57
C ASP A 112 -24.14 17.48 10.86
N PRO A 113 -23.08 17.03 11.58
CA PRO A 113 -21.83 16.58 10.99
C PRO A 113 -21.98 15.54 9.85
N ALA A 114 -23.04 14.72 9.87
CA ALA A 114 -23.36 13.77 8.82
C ALA A 114 -23.73 14.44 7.48
N THR A 115 -24.09 15.72 7.48
CA THR A 115 -24.45 16.49 6.28
C THR A 115 -23.23 16.75 5.39
N PHE A 116 -22.04 16.86 5.98
CA PHE A 116 -20.78 17.16 5.28
C PHE A 116 -20.08 15.92 4.71
N THR A 117 -20.51 14.71 5.07
CA THR A 117 -19.87 13.46 4.65
C THR A 117 -20.54 12.79 3.44
N LYS A 118 -21.54 13.42 2.81
CA LYS A 118 -22.29 12.81 1.69
C LYS A 118 -21.44 12.62 0.43
N ARG A 119 -20.77 11.47 0.35
CA ARG A 119 -20.42 10.81 -0.92
C ARG A 119 -21.71 10.64 -1.72
N ARG A 120 -21.86 11.40 -2.80
CA ARG A 120 -23.00 11.31 -3.73
C ARG A 120 -23.03 9.88 -4.31
N ARG A 121 -23.94 9.01 -3.85
CA ARG A 121 -24.26 7.75 -4.54
C ARG A 121 -24.83 8.14 -5.91
N ARG A 122 -24.07 7.92 -6.98
CA ARG A 122 -24.62 7.94 -8.34
C ARG A 122 -25.62 6.79 -8.43
N ARG A 123 -26.89 7.12 -8.70
CA ARG A 123 -27.89 6.15 -9.14
C ARG A 123 -27.63 5.81 -10.61
#